data_AF-A0A285BD40-F1
#
_entry.id   AF-A0A285BD40-F1
#
_cell.length_a   1.000
_cell.length_b   1.000
_cell.length_c   1.000
_cell.angle_alpha   90.00
_cell.angle_beta   90.00
_cell.angle_gamma   90.00
#
_symmetry.space_group_name_H-M   'P 1'
#
loop_
_entity.id
_entity.type
_entity.pdbx_description
1 polymer ?
#
loop_
_entity_poly.entity_id
_entity_poly.type
_entity_poly.pdbx_seq_one_letter_code
_entity_poly.pdbx_strand_id
1 'polypeptide(L)'
;MFSISIKQRKIFYLMLSIVWLIAAINSMVKQSFIQGLIVLVFGVLFILSIALVQSFSIRMIKLYDKNLKKSKSSNRNNKKSNS
;
A
#
# COMPACT_ATOMS: atom_id res chain seq x y z
N MET A 1 -4.10 0.18 15.94
CA MET A 1 -3.72 1.61 15.82
C MET A 1 -2.93 1.93 14.54
N PHE A 2 -2.87 1.01 13.55
CA PHE A 2 -2.18 1.21 12.26
C PHE A 2 -3.17 1.51 11.13
N SER A 3 -3.91 2.62 11.24
CA SER A 3 -4.78 3.05 10.15
C SER A 3 -4.08 4.13 9.34
N ILE A 4 -3.18 3.73 8.42
CA ILE A 4 -2.77 4.64 7.34
C ILE A 4 -4.05 5.13 6.67
N SER A 5 -4.29 6.43 6.75
CA SER A 5 -5.51 7.02 6.23
C SER A 5 -5.55 6.83 4.71
N ILE A 6 -6.73 6.53 4.17
CA ILE A 6 -6.95 6.42 2.72
C ILE A 6 -6.44 7.67 1.99
N LYS A 7 -6.53 8.84 2.64
CA LYS A 7 -6.01 10.12 2.13
C LYS A 7 -4.47 10.12 2.00
N GLN A 8 -3.76 9.61 3.00
CA GLN A 8 -2.29 9.50 2.97
C GLN A 8 -1.81 8.50 1.91
N ARG A 9 -2.54 7.40 1.72
CA ARG A 9 -2.21 6.46 0.64
C ARG A 9 -2.40 7.08 -0.73
N LYS A 10 -3.47 7.86 -0.94
CA LYS A 10 -3.69 8.60 -2.19
C LYS A 10 -2.57 9.61 -2.46
N ILE A 11 -2.15 10.39 -1.46
CA ILE A 11 -1.08 11.39 -1.66
C ILE A 11 0.26 10.72 -2.00
N PHE A 12 0.55 9.58 -1.38
CA PHE A 12 1.74 8.80 -1.69
C PHE A 12 1.76 8.34 -3.15
N TYR A 13 0.67 7.72 -3.64
CA TYR A 13 0.59 7.28 -5.03
C TYR A 13 0.60 8.44 -6.02
N LEU A 14 0.00 9.57 -5.66
CA LEU A 14 0.05 10.78 -6.48
C LEU A 14 1.50 11.26 -6.65
N MET A 15 2.24 11.43 -5.55
CA MET A 15 3.65 11.85 -5.62
C MET A 15 4.50 10.83 -6.37
N LEU A 16 4.30 9.54 -6.09
CA LEU A 16 5.04 8.47 -6.76
C LEU A 16 4.81 8.49 -8.27
N SER A 17 3.56 8.67 -8.69
CA SER A 17 3.20 8.79 -10.12
C SER A 17 3.85 10.01 -10.76
N ILE A 18 3.86 11.16 -10.09
CA ILE A 18 4.51 12.39 -10.58
C ILE A 18 6.00 12.16 -10.79
N VAL A 19 6.70 11.52 -9.86
CA VAL A 19 8.14 11.22 -9.98
C VAL A 19 8.42 10.35 -11.20
N TRP A 20 7.63 9.28 -11.39
CA TRP A 20 7.78 8.39 -12.55
C TRP A 20 7.46 9.09 -13.87
N LEU A 21 6.45 9.96 -13.88
CA LEU A 21 6.09 10.74 -15.05
C LEU A 21 7.21 11.71 -15.45
N ILE A 22 7.79 12.42 -14.48
CA ILE A 22 8.92 13.33 -14.72
C ILE A 22 10.13 12.54 -15.22
N ALA A 23 10.43 11.38 -14.62
CA ALA A 23 11.54 10.53 -15.06
C ALA A 23 11.34 10.04 -16.50
N ALA A 24 10.13 9.61 -16.85
CA ALA A 24 9.79 9.18 -18.20
C ALA A 24 9.93 10.32 -19.22
N ILE A 25 9.36 11.50 -18.93
CA ILE A 25 9.48 12.68 -19.80
C ILE A 25 10.94 13.08 -20.00
N ASN A 26 11.72 13.12 -18.92
CA ASN A 26 13.14 13.47 -18.99
C ASN A 26 13.93 12.47 -19.85
N SER A 27 13.62 11.17 -19.77
CA SER A 27 14.24 10.14 -20.61
C SER A 27 13.78 10.21 -22.07
N MET A 28 12.50 10.54 -22.33
CA MET A 28 12.00 10.79 -23.69
C MET A 28 12.73 11.94 -24.37
N VAL A 29 12.99 13.03 -23.64
CA VAL A 29 13.63 14.24 -24.18
C VAL A 29 15.14 14.08 -24.33
N LYS A 30 15.83 13.45 -23.36
CA LYS A 30 17.30 13.40 -23.33
C LYS A 30 17.93 12.20 -24.03
N GLN A 31 17.22 11.08 -24.14
CA GLN A 31 17.79 9.84 -24.70
C GLN A 31 17.04 9.42 -25.96
N SER A 32 15.83 8.91 -25.79
CA SER A 32 14.95 8.54 -26.90
C SER A 32 13.53 8.35 -26.39
N PHE A 33 12.56 8.58 -27.27
CA PHE A 33 11.15 8.38 -26.95
C PHE A 33 10.86 6.95 -26.47
N ILE A 34 11.49 5.95 -27.10
CA ILE A 34 11.34 4.53 -26.74
C ILE A 34 11.82 4.27 -25.31
N GLN A 35 12.98 4.80 -24.92
CA GLN A 35 13.48 4.62 -23.55
C GLN A 35 12.56 5.27 -22.52
N GLY A 36 12.06 6.47 -22.78
CA GLY A 36 11.10 7.09 -21.88
C GLY A 36 9.76 6.34 -21.80
N LEU A 37 9.32 5.70 -22.89
CA LEU A 37 8.14 4.83 -22.86
C LEU A 37 8.38 3.59 -21.99
N ILE A 38 9.56 2.97 -22.09
CA ILE A 38 9.96 1.84 -21.24
C ILE A 38 9.97 2.25 -19.76
N VAL A 39 10.54 3.41 -19.44
CA VAL A 39 10.54 3.97 -18.07
C VAL A 39 9.12 4.20 -17.56
N LEU A 40 8.22 4.70 -18.40
CA LEU A 40 6.82 4.93 -18.04
C LEU A 40 6.10 3.60 -17.73
N VAL A 41 6.22 2.60 -18.61
CA VAL A 41 5.63 1.27 -18.41
C VAL A 41 6.18 0.62 -17.14
N PHE A 42 7.49 0.69 -16.94
CA PHE A 42 8.14 0.16 -15.74
C PHE A 42 7.63 0.86 -14.48
N GLY A 43 7.49 2.19 -14.51
CA GLY A 43 6.93 2.95 -13.40
C GLY A 43 5.52 2.53 -13.02
N VAL A 44 4.65 2.31 -14.01
CA VAL A 44 3.28 1.81 -13.78
C VAL A 44 3.30 0.43 -13.14
N LEU A 45 4.10 -0.50 -13.67
CA LEU A 45 4.24 -1.86 -13.10
C LEU A 45 4.80 -1.84 -11.67
N PHE A 46 5.76 -0.96 -11.40
CA PHE A 46 6.34 -0.78 -10.08
C PHE A 46 5.31 -0.26 -9.07
N ILE A 47 4.54 0.77 -9.44
CA ILE A 47 3.46 1.32 -8.61
C ILE A 47 2.42 0.23 -8.30
N LEU A 48 2.03 -0.57 -9.31
CA LEU A 48 1.08 -1.65 -9.13
C LEU A 48 1.60 -2.71 -8.16
N SER A 49 2.87 -3.08 -8.27
CA SER A 49 3.52 -4.04 -7.38
C SER A 49 3.52 -3.56 -5.92
N ILE A 50 3.85 -2.28 -5.69
CA ILE A 50 3.78 -1.67 -4.35
C ILE A 50 2.35 -1.71 -3.82
N ALA A 51 1.35 -1.43 -4.66
CA ALA A 51 -0.06 -1.45 -4.25
C ALA A 51 -0.51 -2.83 -3.79
N LEU A 52 -0.07 -3.89 -4.47
CA LEU A 52 -0.34 -5.27 -4.07
C LEU A 52 0.28 -5.59 -2.71
N VAL A 53 1.56 -5.29 -2.52
CA VAL A 53 2.27 -5.54 -1.25
C VAL A 53 1.63 -4.75 -0.11
N GLN A 54 1.30 -3.48 -0.32
CA GLN A 54 0.66 -2.65 0.69
C GLN A 54 -0.73 -3.19 1.05
N SER A 55 -1.51 -3.64 0.07
CA SER A 55 -2.83 -4.25 0.29
C SER A 55 -2.72 -5.54 1.11
N PHE A 56 -1.75 -6.39 0.77
CA PHE A 56 -1.46 -7.62 1.50
C PHE A 56 -1.10 -7.33 2.97
N SER A 57 -0.19 -6.40 3.22
CA SER A 57 0.21 -6.00 4.58
C SER A 57 -0.97 -5.46 5.40
N ILE A 58 -1.82 -4.62 4.81
CA ILE A 58 -3.03 -4.12 5.49
C ILE A 58 -3.98 -5.26 5.84
N ARG A 59 -4.14 -6.24 4.94
CA ARG A 59 -4.99 -7.42 5.18
C ARG A 59 -4.45 -8.25 6.34
N MET A 60 -3.14 -8.50 6.37
CA MET A 60 -2.48 -9.23 7.45
C MET A 60 -2.67 -8.54 8.81
N ILE A 61 -2.44 -7.23 8.87
CA ILE A 61 -2.63 -6.45 10.10
C ILE A 61 -4.10 -6.50 10.57
N LYS A 62 -5.07 -6.37 9.65
CA LYS A 62 -6.50 -6.47 9.98
C LYS A 62 -6.88 -7.84 10.53
N LEU A 63 -6.34 -8.92 9.97
CA LEU A 63 -6.57 -10.28 10.47
C LEU A 63 -5.96 -10.47 11.87
N TYR A 64 -4.75 -9.96 12.08
CA TYR A 64 -4.09 -9.99 13.37
C TYR A 64 -4.89 -9.24 14.44
N ASP A 65 -5.32 -8.01 14.15
CA ASP A 65 -6.17 -7.20 15.05
C ASP A 65 -7.51 -7.90 15.35
N LYS A 66 -8.12 -8.55 14.35
CA LYS A 66 -9.36 -9.34 14.54
C LYS A 66 -9.15 -10.52 15.48
N ASN A 67 -8.06 -11.28 15.31
CA ASN A 67 -7.75 -12.43 16.15
C ASN A 67 -7.44 -12.00 17.60
N LEU A 68 -6.71 -10.91 17.80
CA LEU A 68 -6.46 -10.34 19.11
C LEU A 68 -7.74 -9.88 19.81
N LYS A 69 -8.64 -9.18 19.09
CA LYS A 69 -9.94 -8.77 19.64
C LYS A 69 -10.83 -9.97 19.99
N LYS A 70 -10.85 -11.01 19.15
CA LYS A 70 -11.59 -12.26 19.40
C LYS A 70 -11.08 -12.96 20.67
N SER A 71 -9.77 -13.09 20.82
CA SER A 71 -9.15 -13.66 22.03
C SER A 71 -9.49 -12.84 23.29
N LYS A 72 -9.40 -11.51 23.21
CA LYS A 72 -9.73 -10.61 24.34
C LYS A 72 -11.21 -10.67 24.73
N SER A 73 -12.13 -10.80 23.76
CA SER A 73 -13.57 -10.98 24.02
C SER A 73 -13.88 -12.35 24.62
N SER A 74 -13.25 -13.42 24.13
CA SER A 74 -13.43 -14.78 24.65
C SER A 74 -12.98 -14.89 26.10
N ASN A 75 -11.84 -14.27 26.44
CA ASN A 75 -11.31 -14.28 27.80
C ASN A 75 -12.17 -13.45 28.77
N ARG A 76 -12.82 -12.38 28.28
CA ARG A 76 -13.75 -11.55 29.08
C ARG A 76 -15.06 -12.29 29.40
N ASN A 77 -15.57 -13.11 28.47
CA ASN A 77 -16.76 -13.93 28.71
C ASN A 77 -16.49 -15.10 29.65
N ASN A 78 -15.34 -15.78 29.54
CA ASN A 78 -14.94 -16.83 30.50
C ASN A 78 -14.81 -16.30 31.93
N LYS A 79 -14.27 -15.08 32.10
CA LYS A 79 -14.13 -14.48 33.43
C LYS A 79 -15.46 -14.08 34.09
N LYS A 80 -16.52 -13.88 33.29
CA LYS A 80 -17.87 -13.53 33.76
C LYS A 80 -18.76 -14.76 34.00
N SER A 81 -18.35 -15.92 33.50
CA SER A 81 -19.02 -17.22 33.70
C SER A 81 -18.46 -17.98 34.92
N ASN A 82 -17.26 -17.63 35.39
CA ASN A 82 -16.61 -18.21 36.57
C ASN A 82 -16.72 -17.30 37.82
N SER A 83 -17.61 -16.30 37.80
CA SER A 83 -17.95 -15.43 38.92
C SER A 83 -19.46 -15.37 39.08
#